data_AF-A0A061S160-F1
#
_entry.id   AF-A0A061S160-F1
#
_cell.length_a   1.000
_cell.length_b   1.000
_cell.length_c   1.000
_cell.angle_alpha   90.00
_cell.angle_beta   90.00
_cell.angle_gamma   90.00
#
_symmetry.space_group_name_H-M   'P 1'
#
loop_
_entity.id
_entity.type
_entity.pdbx_description
1 polymer ?
#
loop_
_entity_poly.entity_id
_entity_poly.type
_entity_poly.pdbx_seq_one_letter_code
_entity_poly.pdbx_strand_id
1 'polypeptide(L)'
;MAEGLWLNVALAKLNLEDNRVGAEGAEALAKALQNSPVLTEISLSGNGIGVGGAKALVEALRRSGTLTALDLAGSGIGDNVAEALAEALRHNSALVKLSLEDNGIGAEGAKALAEVLRHNGGLTELSLWDNEIGNEGAKALAEVLWNNSDLIELRLGGNRIGDEGAVALAEALRHNGTLTKLEISCNDISACVRREVDEALEAGGRWQHVSSAVLRHAVTSASPYLPLFLGEYVTSVACPALLRMLKYPRPLTPPCLGRSSPKTSS
;
A
#
# COMPACT_ATOMS: atom_id res chain seq x y z
N MET A 1 -27.56 -15.05 2.71
CA MET A 1 -26.98 -13.76 3.15
C MET A 1 -27.10 -12.68 2.06
N ALA A 2 -26.73 -12.96 0.80
CA ALA A 2 -26.75 -11.96 -0.27
C ALA A 2 -28.14 -11.36 -0.61
N GLU A 3 -29.22 -12.14 -0.51
CA GLU A 3 -30.57 -11.63 -0.81
C GLU A 3 -31.06 -10.56 0.18
N GLY A 4 -30.51 -10.47 1.39
CA GLY A 4 -30.87 -9.44 2.36
C GLY A 4 -30.16 -8.10 2.13
N LEU A 5 -29.04 -8.09 1.40
CA LEU A 5 -28.15 -6.93 1.30
C LEU A 5 -28.63 -5.88 0.28
N TRP A 6 -29.31 -6.28 -0.79
CA TRP A 6 -29.85 -5.34 -1.79
C TRP A 6 -31.22 -4.76 -1.40
N LEU A 7 -31.93 -5.40 -0.46
CA LEU A 7 -33.14 -4.85 0.18
C LEU A 7 -32.81 -3.92 1.35
N ASN A 8 -31.56 -3.97 1.84
CA ASN A 8 -31.13 -3.18 2.98
C ASN A 8 -30.72 -1.78 2.55
N VAL A 9 -31.59 -0.81 2.84
CA VAL A 9 -31.37 0.62 2.57
C VAL A 9 -30.64 1.36 3.70
N ALA A 10 -30.16 0.65 4.72
CA ALA A 10 -29.50 1.26 5.87
C ALA A 10 -28.03 0.81 6.05
N LEU A 11 -27.64 -0.35 5.51
CA LEU A 11 -26.31 -0.91 5.74
C LEU A 11 -25.27 -0.23 4.84
N ALA A 12 -24.62 0.79 5.38
CA ALA A 12 -23.58 1.54 4.68
C ALA A 12 -22.17 0.90 4.75
N LYS A 13 -21.91 0.07 5.77
CA LYS A 13 -20.61 -0.55 6.02
C LYS A 13 -20.78 -2.04 6.29
N LEU A 14 -20.01 -2.87 5.59
CA LEU A 14 -20.04 -4.31 5.72
C LEU A 14 -18.62 -4.83 5.96
N ASN A 15 -18.35 -5.26 7.18
CA ASN A 15 -17.11 -5.97 7.52
C ASN A 15 -17.39 -7.48 7.56
N LEU A 16 -16.70 -8.23 6.71
CA LEU A 16 -16.75 -9.68 6.64
C LEU A 16 -15.37 -10.32 6.80
N GLU A 17 -14.40 -9.62 7.38
CA GLU A 17 -13.04 -10.12 7.62
C GLU A 17 -13.03 -11.52 8.27
N ASP A 18 -12.18 -12.41 7.75
CA ASP A 18 -11.96 -13.78 8.26
C ASP A 18 -13.21 -14.68 8.36
N ASN A 19 -14.25 -14.43 7.55
CA ASN A 19 -15.50 -15.20 7.58
C ASN A 19 -15.57 -16.38 6.58
N ARG A 20 -14.47 -16.70 5.87
CA ARG A 20 -14.42 -17.75 4.84
C ARG A 20 -15.50 -17.60 3.78
N VAL A 21 -15.75 -16.36 3.33
CA VAL A 21 -16.78 -16.06 2.32
C VAL A 21 -16.59 -16.87 1.04
N GLY A 22 -15.34 -17.11 0.61
CA GLY A 22 -15.03 -17.87 -0.60
C GLY A 22 -15.45 -17.15 -1.89
N ALA A 23 -15.22 -17.80 -3.03
CA ALA A 23 -15.48 -17.21 -4.35
C ALA A 23 -16.99 -17.01 -4.59
N GLU A 24 -17.81 -17.99 -4.23
CA GLU A 24 -19.27 -17.95 -4.42
C GLU A 24 -19.92 -16.86 -3.56
N GLY A 25 -19.43 -16.68 -2.32
CA GLY A 25 -19.88 -15.61 -1.45
C GLY A 25 -19.51 -14.23 -2.00
N ALA A 26 -18.29 -14.08 -2.53
CA ALA A 26 -17.85 -12.85 -3.17
C ALA A 26 -18.65 -12.52 -4.43
N GLU A 27 -18.99 -13.52 -5.25
CA GLU A 27 -19.89 -13.33 -6.40
C GLU A 27 -21.28 -12.89 -5.98
N ALA A 28 -21.81 -13.46 -4.90
CA ALA A 28 -23.11 -13.07 -4.37
C ALA A 28 -23.09 -11.63 -3.82
N LEU A 29 -21.99 -11.23 -3.17
CA LEU A 29 -21.76 -9.85 -2.73
C LEU A 29 -21.62 -8.88 -3.90
N ALA A 30 -20.92 -9.28 -4.96
CA ALA A 30 -20.79 -8.49 -6.19
C ALA A 30 -22.16 -8.19 -6.82
N LYS A 31 -23.07 -9.18 -6.85
CA LYS A 31 -24.46 -8.98 -7.30
C LYS A 31 -25.25 -8.04 -6.39
N ALA A 32 -25.04 -8.13 -5.08
CA ALA A 32 -25.68 -7.23 -4.13
C ALA A 32 -25.16 -5.78 -4.26
N LEU A 33 -23.85 -5.60 -4.48
CA LEU A 33 -23.22 -4.28 -4.64
C LEU A 33 -23.78 -3.51 -5.85
N GLN A 34 -24.06 -4.21 -6.96
CA GLN A 34 -24.62 -3.59 -8.17
C GLN A 34 -26.02 -3.00 -7.95
N ASN A 35 -26.73 -3.45 -6.91
CA ASN A 35 -28.12 -3.06 -6.65
C ASN A 35 -28.29 -2.29 -5.34
N SER A 36 -27.23 -2.11 -4.54
CA SER A 36 -27.31 -1.41 -3.26
C SER A 36 -27.08 0.09 -3.46
N PRO A 37 -28.06 0.95 -3.12
CA PRO A 37 -27.91 2.39 -3.25
C PRO A 37 -27.17 3.05 -2.07
N VAL A 38 -26.79 2.29 -1.04
CA VAL A 38 -26.27 2.84 0.22
C VAL A 38 -24.96 2.23 0.70
N LEU A 39 -24.50 1.12 0.11
CA LEU A 39 -23.29 0.46 0.58
C LEU A 39 -22.05 1.28 0.15
N THR A 40 -21.33 1.77 1.15
CA THR A 40 -20.18 2.68 1.01
C THR A 40 -18.84 2.06 1.37
N GLU A 41 -18.83 1.03 2.22
CA GLU A 41 -17.60 0.37 2.67
C GLU A 41 -17.76 -1.15 2.73
N ILE A 42 -16.81 -1.89 2.14
CA ILE A 42 -16.73 -3.35 2.23
C ILE A 42 -15.32 -3.76 2.64
N SER A 43 -15.20 -4.60 3.67
CA SER A 43 -13.98 -5.35 3.96
C SER A 43 -14.23 -6.85 3.79
N LEU A 44 -13.39 -7.46 2.95
CA LEU A 44 -13.34 -8.89 2.66
C LEU A 44 -11.96 -9.48 2.94
N SER A 45 -11.16 -8.81 3.78
CA SER A 45 -9.85 -9.30 4.21
C SER A 45 -9.91 -10.77 4.70
N GLY A 46 -8.93 -11.59 4.32
CA GLY A 46 -8.77 -12.95 4.85
C GLY A 46 -9.87 -13.96 4.45
N ASN A 47 -10.69 -13.66 3.43
CA ASN A 47 -11.83 -14.51 3.07
C ASN A 47 -11.58 -15.57 2.00
N GLY A 48 -10.38 -15.65 1.44
CA GLY A 48 -10.05 -16.63 0.40
C GLY A 48 -10.96 -16.55 -0.83
N ILE A 49 -11.36 -15.34 -1.25
CA ILE A 49 -12.28 -15.12 -2.36
C ILE A 49 -11.68 -15.58 -3.72
N GLY A 50 -10.35 -15.59 -3.81
CA GLY A 50 -9.61 -15.98 -5.00
C GLY A 50 -9.86 -15.07 -6.21
N VAL A 51 -9.23 -15.43 -7.33
CA VAL A 51 -9.30 -14.69 -8.60
C VAL A 51 -10.74 -14.57 -9.13
N GLY A 52 -11.54 -15.63 -9.01
CA GLY A 52 -12.93 -15.64 -9.49
C GLY A 52 -13.81 -14.64 -8.74
N GLY A 53 -13.82 -14.73 -7.41
CA GLY A 53 -14.58 -13.81 -6.56
C GLY A 53 -14.11 -12.36 -6.70
N ALA A 54 -12.78 -12.15 -6.77
CA ALA A 54 -12.23 -10.80 -6.95
C ALA A 54 -12.62 -10.19 -8.31
N LYS A 55 -12.60 -10.95 -9.41
CA LYS A 55 -13.09 -10.47 -10.72
C LYS A 55 -14.56 -10.08 -10.69
N ALA A 56 -15.40 -10.84 -9.98
CA ALA A 56 -16.81 -10.50 -9.83
C ALA A 56 -16.98 -9.15 -9.09
N LEU A 57 -16.19 -8.92 -8.03
CA LEU A 57 -16.18 -7.66 -7.29
C LEU A 57 -15.68 -6.50 -8.15
N VAL A 58 -14.64 -6.70 -8.96
CA VAL A 58 -14.13 -5.72 -9.93
C VAL A 58 -15.21 -5.30 -10.92
N GLU A 59 -15.96 -6.26 -11.49
CA GLU A 59 -17.06 -5.95 -12.41
C GLU A 59 -18.22 -5.23 -11.72
N ALA A 60 -18.49 -5.54 -10.45
CA ALA A 60 -19.46 -4.80 -9.66
C ALA A 60 -18.99 -3.38 -9.33
N LEU A 61 -17.69 -3.19 -9.08
CA LEU A 61 -17.07 -1.89 -8.82
C LEU A 61 -17.26 -0.94 -10.01
N ARG A 62 -17.13 -1.42 -11.25
CA ARG A 62 -17.39 -0.59 -12.46
C ARG A 62 -18.75 0.11 -12.45
N ARG A 63 -19.75 -0.50 -11.81
CA ARG A 63 -21.14 -0.02 -11.79
C ARG A 63 -21.53 0.63 -10.46
N SER A 64 -20.74 0.43 -9.42
CA SER A 64 -21.03 1.00 -8.10
C SER A 64 -20.60 2.46 -8.05
N GLY A 65 -21.57 3.36 -7.89
CA GLY A 65 -21.33 4.79 -7.66
C GLY A 65 -21.29 5.19 -6.19
N THR A 66 -21.47 4.25 -5.25
CA THR A 66 -21.60 4.54 -3.81
C THR A 66 -20.44 3.98 -3.00
N LEU A 67 -19.74 2.97 -3.51
CA LEU A 67 -18.65 2.33 -2.76
C LEU A 67 -17.44 3.26 -2.72
N THR A 68 -17.10 3.71 -1.52
CA THR A 68 -15.98 4.62 -1.24
C THR A 68 -14.77 3.92 -0.64
N ALA A 69 -14.96 2.77 0.03
CA ALA A 69 -13.85 1.98 0.57
C ALA A 69 -14.01 0.50 0.26
N LEU A 70 -12.93 -0.11 -0.23
CA LEU A 70 -12.87 -1.53 -0.54
C LEU A 70 -11.57 -2.12 -0.01
N ASP A 71 -11.70 -3.15 0.81
CA ASP A 71 -10.58 -3.91 1.34
C ASP A 71 -10.64 -5.37 0.89
N LEU A 72 -9.62 -5.77 0.13
CA LEU A 72 -9.42 -7.11 -0.43
C LEU A 72 -8.09 -7.72 0.04
N ALA A 73 -7.61 -7.36 1.24
CA ALA A 73 -6.37 -7.94 1.76
C ALA A 73 -6.41 -9.49 1.81
N GLY A 74 -5.29 -10.16 1.54
CA GLY A 74 -5.19 -11.62 1.64
C GLY A 74 -6.12 -12.40 0.71
N SER A 75 -6.49 -11.85 -0.44
CA SER A 75 -7.49 -12.41 -1.35
C SER A 75 -6.91 -13.23 -2.50
N GLY A 76 -5.58 -13.30 -2.65
CA GLY A 76 -4.91 -14.08 -3.68
C GLY A 76 -5.21 -13.57 -5.10
N ILE A 77 -5.21 -12.26 -5.27
CA ILE A 77 -5.63 -11.54 -6.48
C ILE A 77 -4.58 -11.65 -7.62
N GLY A 78 -3.32 -11.37 -7.33
CA GLY A 78 -2.22 -11.34 -8.30
C GLY A 78 -2.34 -10.25 -9.38
N ASP A 79 -1.38 -10.21 -10.30
CA ASP A 79 -1.28 -9.17 -11.34
C ASP A 79 -2.49 -9.10 -12.28
N ASN A 80 -3.01 -10.25 -12.70
CA ASN A 80 -4.13 -10.32 -13.65
C ASN A 80 -5.39 -9.63 -13.14
N VAL A 81 -5.65 -9.71 -11.83
CA VAL A 81 -6.83 -9.06 -11.24
C VAL A 81 -6.51 -7.62 -10.84
N ALA A 82 -5.27 -7.30 -10.48
CA ALA A 82 -4.82 -5.91 -10.32
C ALA A 82 -4.99 -5.10 -11.63
N GLU A 83 -4.67 -5.68 -12.79
CA GLU A 83 -4.95 -5.08 -14.10
C GLU A 83 -6.44 -4.87 -14.34
N ALA A 84 -7.27 -5.88 -14.05
CA ALA A 84 -8.72 -5.76 -14.21
C ALA A 84 -9.30 -4.67 -13.28
N LEU A 85 -8.77 -4.56 -12.07
CA LEU A 85 -9.14 -3.55 -11.09
C LEU A 85 -8.70 -2.15 -11.54
N ALA A 86 -7.48 -2.01 -12.08
CA ALA A 86 -7.03 -0.77 -12.69
C ALA A 86 -8.01 -0.34 -13.79
N GLU A 87 -8.36 -1.22 -14.72
CA GLU A 87 -9.31 -0.87 -15.78
C GLU A 87 -10.72 -0.54 -15.24
N ALA A 88 -11.14 -1.11 -14.11
CA ALA A 88 -12.39 -0.74 -13.47
C ALA A 88 -12.33 0.65 -12.81
N LEU A 89 -11.21 0.97 -12.16
CA LEU A 89 -10.96 2.27 -11.53
C LEU A 89 -10.91 3.41 -12.55
N ARG A 90 -10.54 3.17 -13.82
CA ARG A 90 -10.61 4.22 -14.86
C ARG A 90 -11.99 4.85 -15.00
N HIS A 91 -13.04 4.10 -14.68
CA HIS A 91 -14.42 4.52 -14.80
C HIS A 91 -15.11 4.74 -13.46
N ASN A 92 -14.43 4.45 -12.35
CA ASN A 92 -14.97 4.62 -11.00
C ASN A 92 -14.21 5.73 -10.26
N SER A 93 -14.86 6.88 -10.11
CA SER A 93 -14.37 8.00 -9.29
C SER A 93 -14.99 8.05 -7.88
N ALA A 94 -15.85 7.10 -7.54
CA ALA A 94 -16.47 7.01 -6.21
C ALA A 94 -15.56 6.36 -5.18
N LEU A 95 -14.69 5.43 -5.60
CA LEU A 95 -13.77 4.74 -4.69
C LEU A 95 -12.65 5.68 -4.23
N VAL A 96 -12.58 5.89 -2.93
CA VAL A 96 -11.63 6.78 -2.23
C VAL A 96 -10.49 5.99 -1.59
N LYS A 97 -10.81 4.80 -1.06
CA LYS A 97 -9.88 3.93 -0.32
C LYS A 97 -9.84 2.53 -0.88
N LEU A 98 -8.64 2.03 -1.16
CA LEU A 98 -8.41 0.69 -1.67
C LEU A 98 -7.27 0.00 -0.93
N SER A 99 -7.57 -1.15 -0.35
CA SER A 99 -6.59 -2.05 0.26
C SER A 99 -6.44 -3.33 -0.57
N LEU A 100 -5.21 -3.60 -0.99
CA LEU A 100 -4.79 -4.77 -1.75
C LEU A 100 -3.62 -5.49 -1.06
N GLU A 101 -3.58 -5.46 0.26
CA GLU A 101 -2.47 -6.05 1.04
C GLU A 101 -2.37 -7.57 0.87
N ASP A 102 -1.16 -8.15 0.94
CA ASP A 102 -0.89 -9.60 0.87
C ASP A 102 -1.63 -10.31 -0.29
N ASN A 103 -1.52 -9.77 -1.51
CA ASN A 103 -2.22 -10.29 -2.69
C ASN A 103 -1.31 -10.85 -3.79
N GLY A 104 0.01 -10.87 -3.56
CA GLY A 104 0.97 -11.35 -4.55
C GLY A 104 1.02 -10.50 -5.82
N ILE A 105 0.80 -9.19 -5.71
CA ILE A 105 0.90 -8.24 -6.82
C ILE A 105 2.39 -7.98 -7.12
N GLY A 106 2.82 -8.27 -8.34
CA GLY A 106 4.16 -8.03 -8.84
C GLY A 106 4.31 -6.65 -9.51
N ALA A 107 5.41 -6.50 -10.24
CA ALA A 107 5.74 -5.25 -10.94
C ALA A 107 4.71 -4.90 -12.03
N GLU A 108 4.13 -5.88 -12.73
CA GLU A 108 3.17 -5.63 -13.81
C GLU A 108 1.82 -5.15 -13.26
N GLY A 109 1.30 -5.78 -12.20
CA GLY A 109 0.09 -5.29 -11.54
C GLY A 109 0.27 -3.90 -10.93
N ALA A 110 1.47 -3.61 -10.37
CA ALA A 110 1.80 -2.28 -9.88
C ALA A 110 1.85 -1.22 -11.00
N LYS A 111 2.40 -1.56 -12.17
CA LYS A 111 2.39 -0.67 -13.35
C LYS A 111 0.97 -0.36 -13.82
N ALA A 112 0.10 -1.37 -13.85
CA ALA A 112 -1.29 -1.17 -14.24
C ALA A 112 -2.02 -0.24 -13.26
N LEU A 113 -1.84 -0.44 -11.95
CA LEU A 113 -2.38 0.44 -10.92
C LEU A 113 -1.78 1.86 -11.02
N ALA A 114 -0.47 1.98 -11.26
CA ALA A 114 0.18 3.28 -11.47
C ALA A 114 -0.47 4.02 -12.65
N GLU A 115 -0.65 3.38 -13.79
CA GLU A 115 -1.25 4.02 -14.97
C GLU A 115 -2.66 4.54 -14.67
N VAL A 116 -3.44 3.82 -13.85
CA VAL A 116 -4.77 4.31 -13.47
C VAL A 116 -4.73 5.56 -12.61
N LEU A 117 -3.74 5.68 -11.73
CA LEU A 117 -3.56 6.85 -10.87
C LEU A 117 -3.26 8.12 -11.69
N ARG A 118 -2.85 8.03 -12.96
CA ARG A 118 -2.74 9.21 -13.84
C ARG A 118 -4.08 9.86 -14.15
N HIS A 119 -5.17 9.09 -14.08
CA HIS A 119 -6.48 9.48 -14.59
C HIS A 119 -7.60 9.39 -13.56
N ASN A 120 -7.42 8.59 -12.51
CA ASN A 120 -8.39 8.46 -11.44
C ASN A 120 -8.17 9.56 -10.39
N GLY A 121 -9.08 10.53 -10.36
CA GLY A 121 -9.09 11.60 -9.35
C GLY A 121 -9.98 11.32 -8.12
N GLY A 122 -10.49 10.10 -7.98
CA GLY A 122 -11.31 9.69 -6.82
C GLY A 122 -10.49 9.03 -5.72
N LEU A 123 -9.46 8.25 -6.09
CA LEU A 123 -8.70 7.43 -5.17
C LEU A 123 -7.65 8.26 -4.41
N THR A 124 -7.83 8.38 -3.10
CA THR A 124 -6.94 9.17 -2.23
C THR A 124 -6.06 8.29 -1.33
N GLU A 125 -6.47 7.05 -1.06
CA GLU A 125 -5.74 6.12 -0.20
C GLU A 125 -5.56 4.76 -0.89
N LEU A 126 -4.31 4.36 -1.09
CA LEU A 126 -3.95 3.07 -1.68
C LEU A 126 -2.98 2.30 -0.77
N SER A 127 -3.39 1.10 -0.36
CA SER A 127 -2.50 0.17 0.34
C SER A 127 -2.13 -1.01 -0.54
N LEU A 128 -0.83 -1.21 -0.70
CA LEU A 128 -0.21 -2.32 -1.43
C LEU A 128 0.76 -3.10 -0.54
N TRP A 129 0.57 -3.05 0.78
CA TRP A 129 1.47 -3.69 1.75
C TRP A 129 1.63 -5.21 1.50
N ASP A 130 2.81 -5.76 1.80
CA ASP A 130 3.16 -7.18 1.69
C ASP A 130 2.85 -7.80 0.30
N ASN A 131 3.23 -7.11 -0.78
CA ASN A 131 3.17 -7.63 -2.15
C ASN A 131 4.60 -7.88 -2.72
N GLU A 132 4.74 -8.08 -4.02
CA GLU A 132 6.00 -8.40 -4.71
C GLU A 132 6.37 -7.35 -5.78
N ILE A 133 6.06 -6.07 -5.53
CA ILE A 133 6.18 -4.96 -6.49
C ILE A 133 7.60 -4.78 -7.03
N GLY A 134 8.62 -4.88 -6.17
CA GLY A 134 10.02 -4.70 -6.54
C GLY A 134 10.38 -3.28 -7.04
N ASN A 135 11.61 -3.13 -7.55
CA ASN A 135 12.11 -1.83 -8.04
C ASN A 135 11.32 -1.30 -9.24
N GLU A 136 10.99 -2.17 -10.19
CA GLU A 136 10.34 -1.75 -11.45
C GLU A 136 8.90 -1.26 -11.22
N GLY A 137 8.14 -1.92 -10.36
CA GLY A 137 6.81 -1.43 -9.97
C GLY A 137 6.90 -0.13 -9.17
N ALA A 138 7.88 0.01 -8.28
CA ALA A 138 8.11 1.25 -7.53
C ALA A 138 8.49 2.44 -8.43
N LYS A 139 9.34 2.22 -9.46
CA LYS A 139 9.67 3.23 -10.47
C LYS A 139 8.43 3.67 -11.26
N ALA A 140 7.57 2.73 -11.66
CA ALA A 140 6.33 3.06 -12.36
C ALA A 140 5.38 3.90 -11.49
N LEU A 141 5.22 3.55 -10.21
CA LEU A 141 4.46 4.36 -9.25
C LEU A 141 5.07 5.76 -9.10
N ALA A 142 6.40 5.86 -8.95
CA ALA A 142 7.10 7.14 -8.84
C ALA A 142 6.84 8.06 -10.04
N GLU A 143 6.90 7.52 -11.26
CA GLU A 143 6.72 8.28 -12.50
C GLU A 143 5.31 8.92 -12.58
N VAL A 144 4.30 8.25 -12.03
CA VAL A 144 2.92 8.76 -11.98
C VAL A 144 2.71 9.72 -10.83
N LEU A 145 3.29 9.42 -9.67
CA LEU A 145 3.24 10.30 -8.50
C LEU A 145 3.80 11.68 -8.80
N TRP A 146 4.71 11.83 -9.77
CA TRP A 146 5.18 13.16 -10.19
C TRP A 146 4.05 14.14 -10.52
N ASN A 147 2.98 13.67 -11.18
CA ASN A 147 1.88 14.50 -11.66
C ASN A 147 0.52 14.19 -11.03
N ASN A 148 0.40 13.13 -10.24
CA ASN A 148 -0.84 12.82 -9.54
C ASN A 148 -1.11 13.88 -8.46
N SER A 149 -2.34 14.38 -8.41
CA SER A 149 -2.77 15.42 -7.47
C SER A 149 -3.87 14.97 -6.50
N ASP A 150 -4.18 13.68 -6.48
CA ASP A 150 -5.36 13.16 -5.80
C ASP A 150 -5.00 12.16 -4.69
N LEU A 151 -3.91 11.42 -4.86
CA LEU A 151 -3.44 10.46 -3.87
C LEU A 151 -2.80 11.19 -2.68
N ILE A 152 -3.30 10.89 -1.49
CA ILE A 152 -2.90 11.47 -0.20
C ILE A 152 -2.05 10.48 0.60
N GLU A 153 -2.38 9.18 0.50
CA GLU A 153 -1.76 8.12 1.29
C GLU A 153 -1.42 6.90 0.43
N LEU A 154 -0.15 6.48 0.49
CA LEU A 154 0.36 5.31 -0.21
C LEU A 154 1.15 4.40 0.74
N ARG A 155 0.73 3.13 0.86
CA ARG A 155 1.47 2.11 1.62
C ARG A 155 2.10 1.08 0.70
N LEU A 156 3.41 0.94 0.81
CA LEU A 156 4.26 0.04 0.02
C LEU A 156 5.17 -0.80 0.94
N GLY A 157 4.80 -1.00 2.20
CA GLY A 157 5.61 -1.83 3.09
C GLY A 157 5.70 -3.29 2.62
N GLY A 158 6.80 -3.99 2.88
CA GLY A 158 6.89 -5.44 2.58
C GLY A 158 6.98 -5.82 1.10
N ASN A 159 7.42 -4.92 0.22
CA ASN A 159 7.29 -5.06 -1.24
C ASN A 159 8.59 -5.43 -1.99
N ARG A 160 9.67 -5.75 -1.28
CA ARG A 160 11.01 -5.99 -1.85
C ARG A 160 11.49 -4.81 -2.72
N ILE A 161 11.12 -3.59 -2.34
CA ILE A 161 11.62 -2.36 -2.98
C ILE A 161 13.06 -2.18 -2.52
N GLY A 162 14.01 -2.25 -3.45
CA GLY A 162 15.41 -1.97 -3.18
C GLY A 162 15.72 -0.48 -3.27
N ASP A 163 17.01 -0.17 -3.14
CA ASP A 163 17.54 1.19 -3.18
C ASP A 163 17.11 1.98 -4.41
N GLU A 164 17.13 1.38 -5.60
CA GLU A 164 16.75 2.05 -6.85
C GLU A 164 15.28 2.50 -6.86
N GLY A 165 14.37 1.63 -6.40
CA GLY A 165 12.95 1.96 -6.34
C GLY A 165 12.67 3.02 -5.28
N ALA A 166 13.37 2.96 -4.15
CA ALA A 166 13.24 3.94 -3.07
C ALA A 166 13.76 5.33 -3.48
N VAL A 167 14.88 5.41 -4.21
CA VAL A 167 15.39 6.67 -4.76
C VAL A 167 14.40 7.27 -5.76
N ALA A 168 13.85 6.47 -6.68
CA ALA A 168 12.86 6.94 -7.64
C ALA A 168 11.62 7.52 -6.95
N LEU A 169 11.10 6.82 -5.91
CA LEU A 169 10.01 7.34 -5.09
C LEU A 169 10.39 8.67 -4.43
N ALA A 170 11.56 8.76 -3.79
CA ALA A 170 12.03 9.99 -3.15
C ALA A 170 12.12 11.17 -4.12
N GLU A 171 12.62 10.96 -5.34
CA GLU A 171 12.69 11.98 -6.37
C GLU A 171 11.30 12.47 -6.79
N ALA A 172 10.35 11.57 -7.03
CA ALA A 172 8.98 11.94 -7.37
C ALA A 172 8.29 12.78 -6.28
N LEU A 173 8.54 12.45 -5.01
CA LEU A 173 7.94 13.15 -3.87
C LEU A 173 8.48 14.56 -3.63
N ARG A 174 9.64 14.90 -4.19
CA ARG A 174 10.13 16.28 -4.18
C ARG A 174 9.24 17.20 -5.01
N HIS A 175 8.52 16.64 -5.99
CA HIS A 175 7.65 17.37 -6.90
C HIS A 175 6.16 17.16 -6.58
N ASN A 176 5.78 16.00 -6.05
CA ASN A 176 4.41 15.72 -5.66
C ASN A 176 3.97 16.62 -4.48
N GLY A 177 2.85 17.31 -4.65
CA GLY A 177 2.32 18.25 -3.66
C GLY A 177 1.23 17.71 -2.74
N THR A 178 0.71 16.51 -3.01
CA THR A 178 -0.58 16.04 -2.52
C THR A 178 -0.46 14.81 -1.63
N LEU A 179 0.54 13.96 -1.88
CA LEU A 179 0.86 12.83 -1.03
C LEU A 179 1.44 13.34 0.30
N THR A 180 0.82 12.97 1.41
CA THR A 180 1.20 13.40 2.77
C THR A 180 1.63 12.23 3.66
N LYS A 181 1.40 11.00 3.19
CA LYS A 181 1.78 9.78 3.90
C LYS A 181 2.31 8.75 2.92
N LEU A 182 3.55 8.31 3.16
CA LEU A 182 4.20 7.23 2.45
C LEU A 182 4.78 6.23 3.45
N GLU A 183 4.38 4.98 3.35
CA GLU A 183 4.94 3.89 4.17
C GLU A 183 5.74 2.93 3.28
N ILE A 184 7.05 2.84 3.48
CA ILE A 184 7.96 1.95 2.73
C ILE A 184 8.77 1.03 3.67
N SER A 185 8.26 0.76 4.87
CA SER A 185 8.89 -0.14 5.85
C SER A 185 9.02 -1.57 5.34
N CYS A 186 9.95 -2.35 5.91
CA CYS A 186 10.13 -3.76 5.54
C CYS A 186 10.39 -4.01 4.04
N ASN A 187 11.10 -3.07 3.42
CA ASN A 187 11.65 -3.21 2.09
C ASN A 187 13.16 -3.45 2.16
N ASP A 188 13.77 -3.84 1.05
CA ASP A 188 15.20 -4.14 0.95
C ASP A 188 16.04 -2.86 0.73
N ILE A 189 15.72 -1.81 1.51
CA ILE A 189 16.31 -0.46 1.41
C ILE A 189 17.45 -0.33 2.40
N SER A 190 18.62 0.06 1.91
CA SER A 190 19.80 0.32 2.71
C SER A 190 19.63 1.56 3.60
N ALA A 191 20.36 1.58 4.72
CA ALA A 191 20.31 2.70 5.67
C ALA A 191 20.71 4.04 5.04
N CYS A 192 21.58 4.05 4.02
CA CYS A 192 21.95 5.29 3.34
C CYS A 192 20.81 5.86 2.50
N VAL A 193 20.11 5.01 1.72
CA VAL A 193 18.98 5.46 0.90
C VAL A 193 17.80 5.83 1.79
N ARG A 194 17.58 5.11 2.90
CA ARG A 194 16.55 5.45 3.88
C ARG A 194 16.65 6.91 4.34
N ARG A 195 17.87 7.39 4.60
CA ARG A 195 18.12 8.78 4.98
C ARG A 195 17.79 9.76 3.87
N GLU A 196 18.17 9.45 2.63
CA GLU A 196 17.85 10.29 1.48
C GLU A 196 16.35 10.40 1.25
N VAL A 197 15.61 9.29 1.43
CA VAL A 197 14.15 9.30 1.39
C VAL A 197 13.58 10.18 2.51
N ASP A 198 14.05 10.02 3.75
CA ASP A 198 13.60 10.84 4.88
C ASP A 198 13.87 12.33 4.65
N GLU A 199 15.03 12.69 4.08
CA GLU A 199 15.39 14.07 3.71
C GLU A 199 14.48 14.62 2.59
N ALA A 200 14.17 13.80 1.58
CA ALA A 200 13.24 14.19 0.51
C ALA A 200 11.82 14.41 1.04
N LEU A 201 11.37 13.59 1.99
CA LEU A 201 10.10 13.78 2.68
C LEU A 201 10.14 15.09 3.48
N GLU A 202 11.16 15.32 4.30
CA GLU A 202 11.28 16.56 5.10
C GLU A 202 11.30 17.84 4.24
N ALA A 203 12.02 17.83 3.11
CA ALA A 203 12.05 18.96 2.18
C ALA A 203 10.65 19.29 1.63
N GLY A 204 9.74 18.31 1.56
CA GLY A 204 8.35 18.49 1.15
C GLY A 204 7.43 19.09 2.22
N GLY A 205 7.88 19.20 3.48
CA GLY A 205 7.26 19.99 4.56
C GLY A 205 5.85 19.61 5.03
N ARG A 206 5.27 18.49 4.56
CA ARG A 206 3.83 18.19 4.70
C ARG A 206 3.51 16.78 5.25
N TRP A 207 4.52 16.03 5.67
CA TRP A 207 4.38 14.61 6.00
C TRP A 207 3.94 14.38 7.43
N GLN A 208 2.82 13.68 7.63
CA GLN A 208 2.20 13.54 8.95
C GLN A 208 2.78 12.41 9.81
N HIS A 209 3.54 11.47 9.24
CA HIS A 209 4.19 10.39 9.98
C HIS A 209 5.52 10.00 9.34
N VAL A 210 6.59 10.67 9.75
CA VAL A 210 7.94 10.16 9.49
C VAL A 210 8.28 9.21 10.63
N SER A 211 8.32 7.90 10.35
CA SER A 211 8.76 6.85 11.30
C SER A 211 10.19 7.11 11.83
N SER A 212 10.90 8.12 11.35
CA SER A 212 12.23 8.54 11.82
C SER A 212 12.24 9.46 13.06
N ALA A 213 11.09 9.98 13.52
CA ALA A 213 11.06 10.83 14.72
C ALA A 213 11.45 10.07 16.01
N VAL A 214 11.18 8.77 16.07
CA VAL A 214 11.52 7.92 17.24
C VAL A 214 13.02 7.64 17.31
N LEU A 215 13.73 7.55 16.17
CA LEU A 215 15.17 7.31 16.15
C LEU A 215 16.01 8.57 16.42
N ARG A 216 15.50 9.76 16.07
CA ARG A 216 16.24 11.01 16.32
C ARG A 216 16.39 11.33 17.80
N HIS A 217 15.48 10.90 18.67
CA HIS A 217 15.58 11.09 20.12
C HIS A 217 16.32 9.94 20.84
N ALA A 218 16.23 8.71 20.32
CA ALA A 218 16.89 7.55 20.91
C ALA A 218 18.41 7.51 20.65
N VAL A 219 18.88 8.06 19.52
CA VAL A 219 20.31 8.07 19.17
C VAL A 219 21.06 9.28 19.76
N THR A 220 20.36 10.38 20.06
CA THR A 220 20.98 11.58 20.67
C THR A 220 21.04 11.53 22.21
N SER A 221 20.26 10.66 22.85
CA SER A 221 20.33 10.43 24.30
C SER A 221 21.09 9.12 24.59
N ALA A 222 22.40 9.13 24.36
CA ALA A 222 23.28 8.09 24.85
C ALA A 222 23.13 7.96 26.39
N SER A 223 22.39 6.94 26.82
CA SER A 223 22.41 6.43 28.19
C SER A 223 22.83 4.96 28.14
N PRO A 224 23.92 4.55 28.81
CA PRO A 224 24.54 3.22 28.64
C PRO A 224 23.75 2.05 29.28
N TYR A 225 22.46 2.20 29.56
CA TYR A 225 21.64 1.21 30.27
C TYR A 225 20.45 0.68 29.45
N LEU A 226 20.61 0.53 28.13
CA LEU A 226 19.53 0.07 27.25
C LEU A 226 19.48 -1.45 26.86
N PRO A 227 19.75 -2.45 27.72
CA PRO A 227 19.42 -3.84 27.35
C PRO A 227 17.98 -4.29 27.66
N LEU A 228 17.12 -3.49 28.31
CA LEU A 228 15.81 -3.98 28.79
C LEU A 228 14.57 -3.42 28.06
N PHE A 229 14.71 -2.40 27.21
CA PHE A 229 13.56 -1.82 26.49
C PHE A 229 13.32 -2.41 25.09
N LEU A 230 14.20 -3.30 24.61
CA LEU A 230 13.99 -4.03 23.35
C LEU A 230 13.03 -5.22 23.49
N GLY A 231 12.57 -5.55 24.71
CA GLY A 231 11.63 -6.66 24.95
C GLY A 231 10.17 -6.34 24.60
N GLU A 232 9.73 -5.08 24.76
CA GLU A 232 8.32 -4.70 24.61
C GLU A 232 8.01 -3.94 23.29
N TYR A 233 9.01 -3.35 22.63
CA TYR A 233 8.83 -2.75 21.29
C TYR A 233 8.75 -3.79 20.16
N VAL A 234 9.12 -5.04 20.45
CA VAL A 234 9.13 -6.17 19.49
C VAL A 234 7.73 -6.76 19.29
N THR A 235 6.70 -6.37 20.03
CA THR A 235 5.36 -6.96 19.91
C THR A 235 4.31 -6.05 19.26
N SER A 236 4.52 -4.72 19.18
CA SER A 236 3.53 -3.80 18.58
C SER A 236 3.90 -3.28 17.18
N VAL A 237 5.18 -3.40 16.78
CA VAL A 237 5.69 -3.02 15.44
C VAL A 237 6.28 -4.25 14.73
N ALA A 238 5.87 -5.45 15.16
CA ALA A 238 6.28 -6.70 14.53
C ALA A 238 5.71 -6.77 13.11
N CYS A 239 6.49 -6.24 12.18
CA CYS A 239 6.29 -6.40 10.77
C CYS A 239 6.02 -7.89 10.45
N PRO A 240 4.91 -8.24 9.78
CA PRO A 240 4.63 -9.61 9.38
C PRO A 240 5.77 -10.24 8.55
N ALA A 241 6.47 -9.42 7.76
CA ALA A 241 7.70 -9.84 7.07
C ALA A 241 8.86 -10.15 8.03
N LEU A 242 8.97 -9.47 9.18
CA LEU A 242 9.97 -9.76 10.22
C LEU A 242 9.64 -11.06 10.99
N LEU A 243 8.35 -11.36 11.17
CA LEU A 243 7.85 -12.68 11.60
C LEU A 243 8.16 -13.79 10.57
N ARG A 244 8.11 -13.50 9.27
CA ARG A 244 8.57 -14.42 8.19
C ARG A 244 10.11 -14.55 8.17
N MET A 245 10.86 -13.48 8.44
CA MET A 245 12.34 -13.50 8.51
C MET A 245 12.88 -14.26 9.73
N LEU A 246 12.16 -14.27 10.86
CA LEU A 246 12.53 -15.11 12.02
C LEU A 246 12.47 -16.61 11.72
N LYS A 247 11.74 -17.05 10.69
CA LYS A 247 11.76 -18.44 10.21
C LYS A 247 12.94 -18.74 9.25
N TYR A 248 13.51 -17.73 8.60
CA TYR A 248 14.58 -17.88 7.60
C TYR A 248 15.53 -16.66 7.58
N PRO A 249 16.55 -16.61 8.47
CA PRO A 249 17.46 -15.46 8.56
C PRO A 249 18.37 -15.36 7.32
N ARG A 250 18.42 -14.19 6.68
CA ARG A 250 19.42 -13.83 5.66
C ARG A 250 20.60 -13.07 6.30
N PRO A 251 21.82 -13.20 5.77
CA PRO A 251 23.00 -12.53 6.32
C PRO A 251 22.94 -11.00 6.19
N LEU A 252 23.49 -10.33 7.21
CA LEU A 252 23.61 -8.87 7.32
C LEU A 252 24.44 -8.27 6.17
N THR A 253 23.99 -7.16 5.60
CA THR A 253 24.72 -6.40 4.57
C THR A 253 25.86 -5.55 5.16
N PRO A 254 26.96 -5.32 4.41
CA PRO A 254 28.13 -4.59 4.91
C PRO A 254 27.92 -3.05 4.96
N PRO A 255 28.73 -2.31 5.74
CA PRO A 255 28.57 -0.88 5.97
C PRO A 255 28.93 -0.02 4.74
N CYS A 256 28.25 1.14 4.63
CA CYS A 256 28.32 2.08 3.51
C CYS A 256 29.73 2.69 3.32
N LEU A 257 30.32 2.51 2.13
CA LEU A 257 31.48 3.28 1.68
C LEU A 257 31.00 4.63 1.13
N GLY A 258 31.48 5.73 1.73
CA GLY A 258 31.05 7.10 1.40
C GLY A 258 31.37 7.50 -0.03
N ARG A 259 30.39 8.08 -0.73
CA ARG A 259 30.65 8.87 -1.94
C ARG A 259 31.10 10.26 -1.53
N SER A 260 32.32 10.61 -1.91
CA SER A 260 32.90 11.94 -1.78
C SER A 260 32.09 12.98 -2.54
N SER A 261 31.78 14.09 -1.88
CA SER A 261 31.15 15.29 -2.45
C SER A 261 31.93 15.82 -3.67
N PRO A 262 31.26 16.37 -4.70
CA PRO A 262 31.95 17.02 -5.80
C PRO A 262 32.61 18.32 -5.32
N LYS A 263 33.92 18.45 -5.51
CA LYS A 263 34.65 19.72 -5.29
C LYS A 263 34.12 20.75 -6.28
N THR A 264 33.59 21.85 -5.78
CA THR A 264 33.41 23.08 -6.55
C THR A 264 34.78 23.68 -6.82
N SER A 265 35.22 23.69 -8.08
CA SER A 265 36.37 24.49 -8.52
C SER A 265 35.85 25.84 -9.01
N SER A 266 36.18 26.90 -8.26
CA SER A 266 36.26 28.27 -8.75
C SER A 266 37.51 28.46 -9.60
#